data_AF-A0A451AKN3-F1
#
_entry.id   AF-A0A451AKN3-F1
#
_cell.length_a   1.000
_cell.length_b   1.000
_cell.length_c   1.000
_cell.angle_alpha   90.00
_cell.angle_beta   90.00
_cell.angle_gamma   90.00
#
_symmetry.space_group_name_H-M   'P 1'
#
loop_
_entity.id
_entity.type
_entity.pdbx_description
1 polymer ?
#
loop_
_entity_poly.entity_id
_entity_poly.type
_entity_poly.pdbx_seq_one_letter_code
_entity_poly.pdbx_strand_id
1 'polypeptide(L)' 'MEGRRGRIIEPHDRRVALGLVREAVDAGASYRRACEILDINERTVRRWRRQLQAGDGFEDQRKKSGGARRVPANKL' A
#
# COMPACT_ATOMS: atom_id res chain seq x y z
N MET A 1 -17.85 11.99 3.23
CA MET A 1 -17.34 10.66 2.83
C MET A 1 -16.44 10.14 3.94
N GLU A 2 -16.93 9.20 4.75
CA GLU A 2 -16.10 8.56 5.78
C GLU A 2 -14.97 7.76 5.11
N GLY A 3 -13.76 8.31 5.16
CA GLY A 3 -12.56 7.61 4.75
C GLY A 3 -12.30 6.46 5.72
N ARG A 4 -12.89 5.28 5.45
CA ARG A 4 -12.54 4.06 6.19
C ARG A 4 -11.05 3.81 6.02
N ARG A 5 -10.33 3.77 7.14
CA ARG A 5 -8.89 3.49 7.15
C ARG A 5 -8.70 2.06 6.67
N GLY A 6 -7.98 1.88 5.55
CA GLY A 6 -7.71 0.54 5.01
C GLY A 6 -7.02 -0.37 6.03
N ARG A 7 -7.19 -1.69 5.85
CA ARG A 7 -6.55 -2.75 6.65
C ARG A 7 -5.05 -2.46 6.79
N ILE A 8 -4.51 -2.55 8.01
CA ILE A 8 -3.06 -2.47 8.23
C ILE A 8 -2.50 -3.82 7.78
N ILE A 9 -1.56 -3.77 6.85
CA ILE A 9 -0.80 -4.92 6.36
C ILE A 9 0.65 -4.69 6.80
N GLU A 10 1.21 -5.67 7.50
CA GLU A 10 2.58 -5.62 8.02
C GLU A 10 3.60 -5.41 6.88
N PRO A 11 4.68 -4.64 7.10
CA PRO A 11 5.70 -4.37 6.08
C PRO A 11 6.26 -5.63 5.41
N HIS A 12 6.39 -6.71 6.18
CA HIS A 12 6.83 -8.02 5.69
C HIS A 12 5.84 -8.60 4.66
N ASP A 13 4.56 -8.64 5.01
CA ASP A 13 3.50 -9.18 4.15
C ASP A 13 3.38 -8.42 2.82
N ARG A 14 3.65 -7.10 2.83
CA ARG A 14 3.67 -6.30 1.59
C ARG A 14 4.78 -6.75 0.65
N ARG A 15 5.94 -7.10 1.19
CA ARG A 15 7.09 -7.59 0.41
C ARG A 15 6.79 -8.97 -0.17
N VAL A 16 6.23 -9.86 0.64
CA VAL A 16 5.79 -11.20 0.20
C VAL A 16 4.75 -11.07 -0.91
N ALA A 17 3.72 -10.24 -0.71
CA ALA A 17 2.68 -10.02 -1.71
C ALA A 17 3.24 -9.49 -3.04
N LEU A 18 4.20 -8.56 -3.01
CA LEU A 18 4.86 -8.08 -4.23
C LEU A 18 5.66 -9.18 -4.94
N GLY A 19 6.31 -10.07 -4.18
CA GLY A 19 6.99 -11.25 -4.71
C GLY A 19 6.03 -12.20 -5.40
N LEU A 20 4.95 -12.60 -4.72
CA LEU A 20 3.91 -13.49 -5.25
C LEU A 20 3.24 -12.92 -6.50
N VAL A 21 2.93 -11.62 -6.52
CA VAL A 21 2.37 -10.97 -7.73
C VAL A 21 3.36 -11.05 -8.89
N ARG A 22 4.65 -10.84 -8.64
CA ARG A 22 5.67 -10.92 -9.68
C ARG A 22 5.82 -12.35 -10.20
N GLU A 23 5.92 -13.33 -9.31
CA GLU A 23 6.00 -14.75 -9.66
C GLU A 23 4.79 -15.21 -10.49
N ALA A 24 3.57 -14.80 -10.09
CA ALA A 24 2.36 -15.13 -10.83
C ALA A 24 2.38 -14.52 -12.25
N VAL A 25 2.83 -13.26 -12.38
CA VAL A 25 2.94 -12.59 -13.68
C VAL A 25 4.03 -13.23 -14.56
N ASP A 26 5.17 -13.58 -13.96
CA ASP A 26 6.26 -14.27 -14.65
C ASP A 26 5.82 -15.68 -15.12
N ALA A 27 4.92 -16.33 -14.37
CA ALA A 27 4.25 -17.58 -14.76
C ALA A 27 3.13 -17.41 -15.81
N GLY A 28 2.85 -16.18 -16.26
CA GLY A 28 1.87 -15.87 -17.31
C GLY A 28 0.50 -15.43 -16.81
N ALA A 29 0.29 -15.27 -15.49
CA ALA A 29 -0.96 -14.73 -14.97
C ALA A 29 -1.09 -13.23 -15.27
N SER A 30 -2.32 -12.75 -15.45
CA SER A 30 -2.55 -11.31 -15.56
C SER A 30 -2.31 -10.63 -14.21
N TYR A 31 -1.72 -9.43 -14.23
CA TYR A 31 -1.45 -8.63 -13.03
C TYR A 31 -2.72 -8.41 -12.19
N ARG A 32 -3.84 -8.13 -12.86
CA ARG A 32 -5.14 -7.97 -12.22
C ARG A 32 -5.58 -9.25 -11.51
N ARG A 33 -5.45 -10.41 -12.16
CA ARG A 33 -5.85 -11.69 -11.57
C ARG A 33 -4.98 -12.06 -10.37
N ALA A 34 -3.68 -11.81 -10.45
CA ALA A 34 -2.77 -12.01 -9.33
C ALA A 34 -3.15 -11.15 -8.11
N CYS A 35 -3.52 -9.89 -8.33
CA CYS A 35 -3.99 -8.99 -7.27
C CYS A 35 -5.34 -9.44 -6.68
N GLU A 36 -6.29 -9.88 -7.52
CA GLU A 36 -7.59 -10.40 -7.10
C GLU A 36 -7.48 -11.64 -6.20
N ILE A 37 -6.59 -12.59 -6.54
CA ILE A 37 -6.38 -13.82 -5.76
C ILE A 37 -5.84 -13.52 -4.36
N LEU A 38 -4.98 -12.50 -4.23
CA LEU A 38 -4.42 -12.07 -2.95
C LEU A 38 -5.39 -11.21 -2.13
N ASP A 39 -6.58 -10.89 -2.65
CA ASP A 39 -7.53 -9.94 -2.06
C ASP A 39 -6.89 -8.54 -1.81
N ILE A 40 -6.00 -8.12 -2.72
CA ILE A 40 -5.33 -6.82 -2.65
C ILE A 40 -5.69 -6.00 -3.88
N ASN A 41 -6.12 -4.76 -3.65
CA ASN A 41 -6.40 -3.84 -4.75
C ASN A 41 -5.12 -3.51 -5.55
N GLU A 42 -5.20 -3.53 -6.88
CA GLU A 42 -4.09 -3.16 -7.77
C GLU A 42 -3.44 -1.81 -7.40
N ARG A 43 -4.25 -0.83 -7.03
CA ARG A 43 -3.76 0.50 -6.63
C ARG A 43 -2.87 0.43 -5.39
N THR A 44 -3.18 -0.47 -4.47
CA THR A 44 -2.39 -0.73 -3.25
C THR A 44 -1.05 -1.34 -3.60
N VAL A 45 -1.03 -2.36 -4.48
CA VAL A 45 0.21 -3.01 -4.93
C VAL A 45 1.09 -2.04 -5.71
N ARG A 46 0.52 -1.24 -6.62
CA ARG A 46 1.25 -0.17 -7.33
C ARG A 46 1.84 0.87 -6.38
N ARG A 47 1.11 1.26 -5.33
CA ARG A 47 1.61 2.20 -4.31
C ARG A 47 2.80 1.62 -3.55
N TRP A 48 2.73 0.36 -3.13
CA TRP A 48 3.84 -0.31 -2.46
C TRP A 48 5.07 -0.41 -3.36
N ARG A 49 4.90 -0.74 -4.63
CA ARG A 49 5.99 -0.76 -5.60
C ARG A 49 6.70 0.60 -5.71
N ARG A 50 5.96 1.70 -5.69
CA ARG A 50 6.54 3.06 -5.67
C ARG A 50 7.28 3.36 -4.37
N GLN A 51 6.73 2.97 -3.22
CA GLN A 51 7.39 3.12 -1.91
C GLN A 51 8.73 2.37 -1.86
N LEU A 52 8.75 1.16 -2.42
CA LEU A 52 9.98 0.37 -2.52
C LEU A 52 11.03 1.06 -3.40
N GLN A 53 10.62 1.65 -4.53
CA GLN A 53 11.52 2.39 -5.43
C GLN A 53 12.04 3.70 -4.84
N ALA A 54 11.22 4.39 -4.03
CA ALA A 54 11.60 5.64 -3.37
C ALA A 54 12.55 5.44 -2.18
N GLY A 55 12.78 4.20 -1.73
CA GLY A 55 13.58 3.93 -0.54
C GLY A 55 12.87 4.25 0.78
N ASP A 56 11.62 4.71 0.76
CA ASP A 56 10.78 5.04 1.93
C ASP A 56 10.46 3.82 2.81
N GLY A 57 10.72 2.60 2.32
CA GLY A 57 10.36 1.36 2.99
C GLY A 57 8.84 1.12 3.03
N PHE A 58 8.42 0.06 3.72
CA PHE A 58 7.02 -0.32 3.85
C PHE A 58 6.39 0.10 5.19
N GLU A 59 7.12 0.87 5.99
CA GLU A 59 6.69 1.29 7.32
C GLU A 59 5.37 2.07 7.27
N ASP A 60 4.45 1.75 8.19
CA ASP A 60 3.21 2.48 8.31
C ASP A 60 3.46 3.89 8.87
N GLN A 61 3.25 4.89 8.02
CA GLN A 61 3.47 6.30 8.38
C GLN A 61 2.26 6.92 9.12
N ARG A 62 1.25 6.14 9.55
CA ARG A 62 0.08 6.72 10.26
C ARG A 62 0.51 7.35 11.58
N LYS A 63 1.53 6.79 12.25
CA LYS A 63 2.10 7.39 13.47
C LYS A 63 2.87 8.69 13.19
N LYS A 64 3.58 8.81 12.05
CA LYS A 64 4.26 10.07 11.69
C LYS A 64 3.28 11.21 11.38
N SER A 65 2.06 10.88 10.97
CA SER A 65 1.00 11.85 10.66
C SER A 65 0.09 12.18 11.85
N GLY A 66 0.36 11.60 13.03
CA GLY A 66 -0.56 11.59 14.17
C GLY A 66 -0.32 12.64 15.26
N GLY A 67 0.65 13.57 15.11
CA GLY A 67 1.04 14.47 16.21
C GLY A 67 1.03 15.97 15.90
N ALA A 68 1.06 16.39 14.64
CA ALA A 68 0.90 17.79 14.30
C ALA A 68 -0.56 18.06 14.01
N ARG A 69 -1.25 18.68 14.96
CA ARG A 69 -2.58 19.28 14.82
C ARG A 69 -2.54 20.14 13.56
N ARG A 70 -2.94 19.61 12.40
CA ARG A 70 -3.06 20.40 11.18
C ARG A 70 -4.19 21.39 11.44
N VAL A 71 -3.85 22.60 11.85
CA VAL A 71 -4.80 23.71 11.90
C VAL A 71 -5.13 24.00 10.44
N PRO A 72 -6.37 23.77 9.99
CA PRO A 72 -6.74 24.15 8.64
C PRO A 72 -6.59 25.67 8.52
N ALA A 73 -5.94 26.13 7.46
CA ALA A 73 -5.65 27.55 7.22
C ALA A 73 -6.91 28.44 7.11
N ASN A 74 -8.10 27.84 7.13
CA ASN A 74 -9.39 28.51 7.08
C ASN A 74 -10.10 28.49 8.44
N LYS A 75 -9.36 28.80 9.50
CA LYS A 75 -9.89 29.14 10.82
C LYS A 75 -9.71 30.66 10.97
N LEU A 76 -10.71 31.41 10.51
CA LEU A 76 -10.92 32.81 10.88
C LEU A 76 -11.54 32.87 12.28
#